data_AF-W6P6P8-F1
#
_entry.id   AF-W6P6P8-F1
#
_cell.length_a   1.000
_cell.length_b   1.000
_cell.length_c   1.000
_cell.angle_alpha   90.00
_cell.angle_beta   90.00
_cell.angle_gamma   90.00
#
_symmetry.space_group_name_H-M   'P 1'
#
loop_
_entity.id
_entity.type
_entity.pdbx_description
1 polymer ?
#
loop_
_entity_poly.entity_id
_entity_poly.type
_entity_poly.pdbx_seq_one_letter_code
_entity_poly.pdbx_strand_id
1 'polypeptide(L)'
;MTLYGGVLCSNQGQRAAYYNKLIEPIDIPVEVQKGTTKLFNFENDAIGTTYPMTGNSSAIVEEDPAGESGHVLHVGTNDVKAAYSYPKFHVVLPAGRKLGDYVRLNVDLRFVGTDGIWGQGLRVLINGTEFNVGKNGNDFCDGGDKWKREGTINLKDATAPGLVVPESFGSLTEFDLAIGSASTSAQFYIDNISMDYEVSGKGTTVINFEGDELNKTYPMTNGATATVVQDPANESGKVLFIDHAAYSFPKFTVKLSEGKTLGDYSGMSMDMRLIAGKYGGGMSVVINGQTFPLKQNALAYGCDDNNTWKRGGIYVTFVKEGTYPKKDEVPATIIEIPDAMKDLNEIEFSIGSSSTNWTAYIDNLIFTWEAKPQHIEKTPEEKKEIFTKEMEKWIGGMVYAGVNETKSVKAWNIIGNPLDKTVNDNTFNWGEYLGEVDYARTAVKIARDTVKNANVDLELFVSNTFGQYDEMGNMADELISLVDAWEADNVTKIDGYNILLNAIYSKDVVFQEGNKTMITNLFDKLGKTGKLIRVSDLSMMVEELDGNFIAINKLTEEDRAAAASYMAFIMQEYRRLIPADKQYGISISGITETNTGYKLCPWTSDYNRNEMYEGIVDGLK
;
A
#
# COMPACT_ATOMS: atom_id res chain seq x y z
N MET A 1 30.53 41.74 -9.86
CA MET A 1 30.66 40.57 -10.75
C MET A 1 29.29 39.93 -10.85
N THR A 2 28.71 39.84 -12.04
CA THR A 2 27.47 39.10 -12.25
C THR A 2 27.84 37.64 -12.41
N LEU A 3 27.28 36.78 -11.57
CA LEU A 3 27.47 35.35 -11.59
C LEU A 3 26.40 34.70 -12.46
N TYR A 4 26.78 33.60 -13.11
CA TYR A 4 25.87 32.74 -13.84
C TYR A 4 25.55 31.53 -12.98
N GLY A 5 24.26 31.31 -12.70
CA GLY A 5 23.76 30.23 -11.89
C GLY A 5 23.77 28.89 -12.62
N GLY A 6 23.73 27.81 -11.84
CA GLY A 6 23.70 26.45 -12.36
C GLY A 6 22.36 26.08 -13.01
N VAL A 7 22.15 24.78 -13.20
CA VAL A 7 20.89 24.20 -13.69
C VAL A 7 19.88 24.14 -12.55
N LEU A 8 18.67 24.66 -12.80
CA LEU A 8 17.57 24.68 -11.82
C LEU A 8 16.64 23.47 -11.95
N CYS A 9 16.42 22.98 -13.17
CA CYS A 9 15.62 21.78 -13.43
C CYS A 9 16.26 20.93 -14.54
N SER A 10 16.25 19.62 -14.38
CA SER A 10 16.67 18.66 -15.41
C SER A 10 16.03 17.31 -15.12
N ASN A 11 15.87 16.49 -16.17
CA ASN A 11 15.55 15.08 -15.99
C ASN A 11 16.77 14.28 -15.50
N GLN A 12 17.99 14.77 -15.74
CA GLN A 12 19.24 14.07 -15.42
C GLN A 12 19.84 14.54 -14.09
N GLY A 13 20.67 13.69 -13.49
CA GLY A 13 21.35 13.98 -12.22
C GLY A 13 20.41 14.18 -11.03
N GLN A 14 19.21 13.63 -11.11
CA GLN A 14 18.15 13.72 -10.10
C GLN A 14 18.25 12.60 -9.08
N ARG A 15 17.73 12.82 -7.86
CA ARG A 15 17.58 11.74 -6.87
C ARG A 15 16.26 11.02 -7.07
N ALA A 16 16.16 10.20 -8.13
CA ALA A 16 14.90 9.53 -8.49
C ALA A 16 14.28 8.74 -7.33
N ALA A 17 15.10 8.04 -6.53
CA ALA A 17 14.64 7.32 -5.35
C ALA A 17 13.94 8.21 -4.31
N TYR A 18 14.38 9.46 -4.13
CA TYR A 18 13.71 10.40 -3.23
C TYR A 18 12.32 10.78 -3.77
N TYR A 19 12.23 11.12 -5.06
CA TYR A 19 10.96 11.52 -5.67
C TYR A 19 9.95 10.36 -5.73
N ASN A 20 10.41 9.15 -6.07
CA ASN A 20 9.57 7.95 -6.06
C ASN A 20 9.01 7.66 -4.67
N LYS A 21 9.82 7.87 -3.62
CA LYS A 21 9.37 7.72 -2.24
C LYS A 21 8.24 8.68 -1.86
N LEU A 22 8.23 9.90 -2.40
CA LEU A 22 7.15 10.86 -2.13
C LEU A 22 5.80 10.39 -2.67
N ILE A 23 5.81 9.55 -3.71
CA ILE A 23 4.61 9.06 -4.37
C ILE A 23 4.27 7.59 -4.07
N GLU A 24 5.02 6.95 -3.16
CA GLU A 24 4.77 5.58 -2.75
C GLU A 24 3.31 5.40 -2.29
N PRO A 25 2.66 4.27 -2.65
CA PRO A 25 1.34 3.93 -2.14
C PRO A 25 1.34 3.83 -0.61
N ILE A 26 0.16 4.05 -0.03
CA ILE A 26 -0.05 3.89 1.41
C ILE A 26 -0.79 2.56 1.62
N ASP A 27 -0.16 1.66 2.39
CA ASP A 27 -0.78 0.42 2.84
C ASP A 27 -1.42 0.63 4.22
N ILE A 28 -2.75 0.53 4.30
CA ILE A 28 -3.47 0.55 5.58
C ILE A 28 -3.69 -0.91 6.03
N PRO A 29 -3.12 -1.33 7.17
CA PRO A 29 -3.32 -2.67 7.68
C PRO A 29 -4.77 -2.88 8.14
N VAL A 30 -5.20 -4.14 8.16
CA VAL A 30 -6.51 -4.54 8.68
C VAL A 30 -6.54 -4.32 10.19
N GLU A 31 -7.28 -3.32 10.65
CA GLU A 31 -7.47 -3.10 12.08
C GLU A 31 -8.37 -4.19 12.67
N VAL A 32 -7.82 -4.99 13.60
CA VAL A 32 -8.61 -5.86 14.48
C VAL A 32 -9.33 -4.94 15.45
N GLN A 33 -10.67 -4.92 15.40
CA GLN A 33 -11.44 -4.12 16.34
C GLN A 33 -11.30 -4.72 17.74
N LYS A 34 -10.64 -3.99 18.64
CA LYS A 34 -10.51 -4.34 20.06
C LYS A 34 -11.37 -3.41 20.91
N GLY A 35 -11.80 -3.88 22.07
CA GLY A 35 -12.45 -3.06 23.06
C GLY A 35 -13.01 -3.87 24.22
N THR A 36 -13.65 -3.17 25.15
CA THR A 36 -14.19 -3.75 26.37
C THR A 36 -15.68 -3.47 26.46
N THR A 37 -16.48 -4.51 26.67
CA THR A 37 -17.92 -4.41 26.97
C THR A 37 -18.10 -4.44 28.48
N LYS A 38 -18.60 -3.35 29.06
CA LYS A 38 -19.02 -3.32 30.47
C LYS A 38 -20.37 -4.04 30.58
N LEU A 39 -20.41 -5.09 31.39
CA LEU A 39 -21.60 -5.92 31.56
C LEU A 39 -22.40 -5.50 32.80
N PHE A 40 -21.73 -5.35 33.94
CA PHE A 40 -22.35 -5.01 35.22
C PHE A 40 -21.43 -4.09 36.02
N ASN A 41 -21.94 -3.01 36.60
CA ASN A 41 -21.13 -2.08 37.41
C ASN A 41 -21.73 -1.71 38.76
N PHE A 42 -22.92 -2.22 39.13
CA PHE A 42 -23.65 -2.07 40.40
C PHE A 42 -23.92 -0.66 40.97
N GLU A 43 -23.17 0.37 40.57
CA GLU A 43 -23.31 1.77 41.04
C GLU A 43 -24.69 2.36 40.77
N ASN A 44 -25.37 1.87 39.73
CA ASN A 44 -26.72 2.31 39.37
C ASN A 44 -27.82 1.49 40.05
N ASP A 45 -27.48 0.39 40.71
CA ASP A 45 -28.44 -0.45 41.43
C ASP A 45 -28.73 0.17 42.81
N ALA A 46 -29.98 0.05 43.26
CA ALA A 46 -30.32 0.45 44.62
C ALA A 46 -29.74 -0.56 45.63
N ILE A 47 -29.23 -0.07 46.76
CA ILE A 47 -28.85 -0.94 47.89
C ILE A 47 -30.02 -1.85 48.26
N GLY A 48 -29.73 -3.15 48.43
CA GLY A 48 -30.71 -4.20 48.66
C GLY A 48 -31.21 -4.90 47.38
N THR A 49 -30.80 -4.47 46.18
CA THR A 49 -31.12 -5.16 44.93
C THR A 49 -30.54 -6.57 44.96
N THR A 50 -31.36 -7.59 44.62
CA THR A 50 -30.96 -9.00 44.69
C THR A 50 -30.69 -9.59 43.31
N TYR A 51 -29.63 -10.38 43.19
CA TYR A 51 -29.34 -11.17 41.99
C TYR A 51 -29.66 -12.65 42.22
N PRO A 52 -30.15 -13.38 41.19
CA PRO A 52 -30.43 -14.81 41.32
C PRO A 52 -29.14 -15.59 41.62
N MET A 53 -29.27 -16.71 42.33
CA MET A 53 -28.16 -17.62 42.66
C MET A 53 -28.32 -18.97 41.94
N THR A 54 -27.22 -19.67 41.68
CA THR A 54 -27.27 -21.06 41.16
C THR A 54 -27.69 -22.07 42.22
N GLY A 55 -27.56 -21.73 43.50
CA GLY A 55 -27.89 -22.59 44.64
C GLY A 55 -28.26 -21.79 45.88
N ASN A 56 -27.80 -22.25 47.06
CA ASN A 56 -28.15 -21.64 48.35
C ASN A 56 -27.47 -20.27 48.60
N SER A 57 -27.95 -19.53 49.60
CA SER A 57 -27.55 -18.16 49.97
C SER A 57 -28.10 -17.04 49.07
N SER A 58 -27.52 -15.85 49.17
CA SER A 58 -27.98 -14.60 48.55
C SER A 58 -26.85 -13.85 47.83
N ALA A 59 -27.23 -13.05 46.84
CA ALA A 59 -26.39 -12.02 46.24
C ALA A 59 -27.15 -10.69 46.30
N ILE A 60 -26.64 -9.71 47.05
CA ILE A 60 -27.34 -8.46 47.39
C ILE A 60 -26.40 -7.28 47.18
N VAL A 61 -26.90 -6.21 46.56
CA VAL A 61 -26.14 -4.97 46.38
C VAL A 61 -26.02 -4.22 47.70
N GLU A 62 -24.81 -3.88 48.11
CA GLU A 62 -24.47 -3.18 49.36
C GLU A 62 -23.35 -2.14 49.12
N GLU A 63 -23.05 -1.32 50.12
CA GLU A 63 -21.90 -0.40 50.09
C GLU A 63 -20.58 -1.20 50.10
N ASP A 64 -19.56 -0.73 49.39
CA ASP A 64 -18.23 -1.34 49.44
C ASP A 64 -17.71 -1.35 50.88
N PRO A 65 -17.43 -2.53 51.47
CA PRO A 65 -16.91 -2.62 52.84
C PRO A 65 -15.55 -1.95 53.02
N ALA A 66 -14.78 -1.75 51.94
CA ALA A 66 -13.50 -1.06 51.97
C ALA A 66 -13.62 0.45 51.70
N GLY A 67 -14.78 0.93 51.23
CA GLY A 67 -14.98 2.30 50.78
C GLY A 67 -14.11 2.71 49.60
N GLU A 68 -13.67 1.75 48.78
CA GLU A 68 -12.86 1.98 47.59
C GLU A 68 -13.73 2.20 46.34
N SER A 69 -14.95 1.66 46.31
CA SER A 69 -16.01 1.95 45.34
C SER A 69 -17.35 2.30 46.03
N GLY A 70 -18.41 2.56 45.27
CA GLY A 70 -19.73 2.86 45.83
C GLY A 70 -20.48 1.57 46.14
N HIS A 71 -21.28 1.09 45.19
CA HIS A 71 -22.08 -0.13 45.36
C HIS A 71 -21.39 -1.38 44.81
N VAL A 72 -21.48 -2.48 45.55
CA VAL A 72 -20.91 -3.80 45.19
C VAL A 72 -21.92 -4.92 45.43
N LEU A 73 -21.76 -6.05 44.75
CA LEU A 73 -22.60 -7.22 44.97
C LEU A 73 -21.99 -8.12 46.04
N HIS A 74 -22.61 -8.18 47.23
CA HIS A 74 -22.25 -9.09 48.30
C HIS A 74 -22.87 -10.46 48.09
N VAL A 75 -22.02 -11.48 47.96
CA VAL A 75 -22.41 -12.87 47.78
C VAL A 75 -22.10 -13.66 49.05
N GLY A 76 -23.12 -14.31 49.61
CA GLY A 76 -23.00 -15.03 50.88
C GLY A 76 -23.17 -14.14 52.10
N THR A 77 -23.56 -14.73 53.23
CA THR A 77 -23.64 -14.04 54.53
C THR A 77 -22.85 -14.79 55.60
N ASN A 78 -22.73 -14.20 56.80
CA ASN A 78 -22.13 -14.89 57.94
C ASN A 78 -22.92 -16.14 58.36
N ASP A 79 -24.26 -16.07 58.28
CA ASP A 79 -25.15 -17.15 58.68
C ASP A 79 -25.32 -18.21 57.59
N VAL A 80 -25.34 -17.78 56.32
CA VAL A 80 -25.56 -18.65 55.16
C VAL A 80 -24.49 -18.37 54.11
N LYS A 81 -23.41 -19.14 54.11
CA LYS A 81 -22.34 -19.05 53.09
C LYS A 81 -22.83 -19.57 51.73
N ALA A 82 -22.24 -19.06 50.65
CA ALA A 82 -22.55 -19.47 49.27
C ALA A 82 -21.86 -20.80 48.91
N ALA A 83 -22.30 -21.89 49.53
CA ALA A 83 -21.73 -23.23 49.33
C ALA A 83 -21.96 -23.73 47.89
N TYR A 84 -20.91 -23.79 47.07
CA TYR A 84 -20.97 -24.14 45.64
C TYR A 84 -22.08 -23.40 44.87
N SER A 85 -22.30 -22.14 45.24
CA SER A 85 -23.39 -21.31 44.75
C SER A 85 -22.85 -19.98 44.25
N TYR A 86 -23.32 -19.55 43.08
CA TYR A 86 -22.76 -18.42 42.34
C TYR A 86 -23.88 -17.44 41.95
N PRO A 87 -23.64 -16.13 41.98
CA PRO A 87 -24.58 -15.15 41.43
C PRO A 87 -24.70 -15.36 39.92
N LYS A 88 -25.94 -15.28 39.41
CA LYS A 88 -26.27 -15.36 37.99
C LYS A 88 -26.51 -13.98 37.41
N PHE A 89 -25.90 -13.76 36.27
CA PHE A 89 -25.98 -12.53 35.49
C PHE A 89 -26.51 -12.86 34.10
N HIS A 90 -27.62 -12.24 33.73
CA HIS A 90 -28.17 -12.40 32.39
C HIS A 90 -27.49 -11.40 31.44
N VAL A 91 -26.64 -11.91 30.55
CA VAL A 91 -25.82 -11.11 29.64
C VAL A 91 -26.51 -10.99 28.29
N VAL A 92 -26.70 -9.74 27.84
CA VAL A 92 -27.06 -9.41 26.45
C VAL A 92 -25.88 -8.65 25.85
N LEU A 93 -25.26 -9.22 24.81
CA LEU A 93 -24.13 -8.58 24.13
C LEU A 93 -24.60 -7.43 23.24
N PRO A 94 -23.74 -6.42 22.99
CA PRO A 94 -24.03 -5.38 22.01
C PRO A 94 -24.37 -5.95 20.64
N ALA A 95 -25.20 -5.24 19.87
CA ALA A 95 -25.57 -5.66 18.52
C ALA A 95 -24.33 -5.96 17.66
N GLY A 96 -24.38 -7.08 16.92
CA GLY A 96 -23.28 -7.54 16.06
C GLY A 96 -22.13 -8.23 16.79
N ARG A 97 -22.19 -8.40 18.12
CA ARG A 97 -21.21 -9.18 18.91
C ARG A 97 -21.78 -10.55 19.28
N LYS A 98 -20.89 -11.55 19.31
CA LYS A 98 -21.14 -12.89 19.83
C LYS A 98 -20.08 -13.27 20.84
N LEU A 99 -20.38 -14.20 21.75
CA LEU A 99 -19.47 -14.64 22.81
C LEU A 99 -18.12 -15.13 22.25
N GLY A 100 -18.12 -15.71 21.06
CA GLY A 100 -16.91 -16.14 20.35
C GLY A 100 -15.94 -15.00 20.01
N ASP A 101 -16.39 -13.74 19.98
CA ASP A 101 -15.53 -12.58 19.73
C ASP A 101 -14.75 -12.16 20.98
N TYR A 102 -15.16 -12.64 22.16
CA TYR A 102 -14.57 -12.25 23.43
C TYR A 102 -13.38 -13.12 23.79
N VAL A 103 -12.30 -12.47 24.21
CA VAL A 103 -11.01 -13.10 24.52
C VAL A 103 -10.73 -13.14 26.02
N ARG A 104 -11.37 -12.25 26.79
CA ARG A 104 -11.13 -12.10 28.23
C ARG A 104 -12.38 -11.70 28.97
N LEU A 105 -12.56 -12.25 30.17
CA LEU A 105 -13.50 -11.80 31.19
C LEU A 105 -12.73 -11.06 32.28
N ASN A 106 -13.19 -9.88 32.64
CA ASN A 106 -12.64 -9.04 33.70
C ASN A 106 -13.66 -8.93 34.84
N VAL A 107 -13.20 -9.10 36.08
CA VAL A 107 -14.03 -9.03 37.28
C VAL A 107 -13.26 -8.38 38.41
N ASP A 108 -13.89 -7.44 39.14
CA ASP A 108 -13.36 -7.02 40.43
C ASP A 108 -13.89 -7.97 41.51
N LEU A 109 -12.99 -8.55 42.29
CA LEU A 109 -13.35 -9.58 43.27
C LEU A 109 -12.64 -9.37 44.60
N ARG A 110 -13.38 -9.45 45.70
CA ARG A 110 -12.86 -9.38 47.07
C ARG A 110 -13.50 -10.43 47.96
N PHE A 111 -12.71 -11.31 48.55
CA PHE A 111 -13.22 -12.28 49.53
C PHE A 111 -13.33 -11.69 50.94
N VAL A 112 -14.26 -12.20 51.76
CA VAL A 112 -14.38 -11.86 53.18
C VAL A 112 -13.46 -12.78 53.99
N GLY A 113 -12.42 -12.23 54.64
CA GLY A 113 -11.49 -13.03 55.43
C GLY A 113 -10.97 -14.26 54.67
N THR A 114 -11.14 -15.45 55.25
CA THR A 114 -10.75 -16.72 54.61
C THR A 114 -11.87 -17.43 53.86
N ASP A 115 -13.04 -16.80 53.73
CA ASP A 115 -14.27 -17.47 53.31
C ASP A 115 -14.35 -17.60 51.79
N GLY A 116 -13.96 -18.77 51.29
CA GLY A 116 -13.96 -19.07 49.86
C GLY A 116 -12.65 -18.77 49.13
N ILE A 117 -11.61 -18.26 49.82
CA ILE A 117 -10.28 -18.14 49.21
C ILE A 117 -9.64 -19.51 48.94
N TRP A 118 -10.04 -20.52 49.72
CA TRP A 118 -9.66 -21.92 49.57
C TRP A 118 -10.85 -22.78 49.10
N GLY A 119 -10.55 -23.89 48.43
CA GLY A 119 -11.55 -24.79 47.87
C GLY A 119 -11.09 -25.39 46.55
N GLN A 120 -12.03 -25.71 45.67
CA GLN A 120 -11.76 -26.31 44.36
C GLN A 120 -11.41 -25.28 43.27
N GLY A 121 -11.25 -24.02 43.64
CA GLY A 121 -10.89 -22.93 42.74
C GLY A 121 -12.08 -22.05 42.34
N LEU A 122 -11.80 -21.02 41.55
CA LEU A 122 -12.81 -20.18 40.91
C LEU A 122 -13.49 -20.95 39.78
N ARG A 123 -14.77 -20.64 39.57
CA ARG A 123 -15.60 -21.14 38.48
C ARG A 123 -16.21 -20.00 37.70
N VAL A 124 -16.27 -20.22 36.39
CA VAL A 124 -17.14 -19.48 35.47
C VAL A 124 -18.15 -20.48 34.93
N LEU A 125 -19.43 -20.12 34.93
CA LEU A 125 -20.49 -20.91 34.32
C LEU A 125 -21.12 -20.12 33.18
N ILE A 126 -21.34 -20.78 32.05
CA ILE A 126 -22.04 -20.21 30.89
C ILE A 126 -23.20 -21.14 30.57
N ASN A 127 -24.44 -20.64 30.67
CA ASN A 127 -25.66 -21.44 30.54
C ASN A 127 -25.64 -22.72 31.39
N GLY A 128 -25.10 -22.62 32.61
CA GLY A 128 -24.97 -23.73 33.56
C GLY A 128 -23.83 -24.71 33.29
N THR A 129 -23.10 -24.58 32.18
CA THR A 129 -21.88 -25.37 31.93
C THR A 129 -20.72 -24.77 32.72
N GLU A 130 -20.09 -25.58 33.57
CA GLU A 130 -19.05 -25.15 34.50
C GLU A 130 -17.63 -25.24 33.90
N PHE A 131 -16.83 -24.19 34.11
CA PHE A 131 -15.43 -24.10 33.72
C PHE A 131 -14.55 -23.79 34.93
N ASN A 132 -13.50 -24.59 35.12
CA ASN A 132 -12.47 -24.34 36.13
C ASN A 132 -11.43 -23.34 35.59
N VAL A 133 -11.23 -22.24 36.32
CA VAL A 133 -10.33 -21.14 35.93
C VAL A 133 -8.86 -21.43 36.30
N GLY A 134 -8.61 -22.43 37.15
CA GLY A 134 -7.25 -22.86 37.52
C GLY A 134 -6.57 -22.01 38.61
N LYS A 135 -7.29 -21.07 39.22
CA LYS A 135 -6.87 -20.31 40.41
C LYS A 135 -7.93 -20.41 41.50
N ASN A 136 -7.52 -20.50 42.77
CA ASN A 136 -8.41 -20.30 43.92
C ASN A 136 -8.50 -18.80 44.27
N GLY A 137 -9.38 -18.45 45.22
CA GLY A 137 -9.57 -17.04 45.59
C GLY A 137 -8.31 -16.41 46.19
N ASN A 138 -7.47 -17.17 46.90
CA ASN A 138 -6.19 -16.68 47.41
C ASN A 138 -5.24 -16.30 46.28
N ASP A 139 -5.06 -17.19 45.30
CA ASP A 139 -4.11 -17.01 44.20
C ASP A 139 -4.61 -16.04 43.13
N PHE A 140 -5.91 -15.74 43.11
CA PHE A 140 -6.51 -14.75 42.20
C PHE A 140 -6.50 -13.34 42.82
N CYS A 141 -6.83 -13.22 44.12
CA CYS A 141 -6.95 -11.95 44.83
C CYS A 141 -5.76 -11.55 45.70
N ASP A 142 -4.70 -12.37 45.75
CA ASP A 142 -3.54 -12.17 46.63
C ASP A 142 -3.92 -12.10 48.14
N GLY A 143 -4.92 -12.92 48.50
CA GLY A 143 -5.44 -13.10 49.85
C GLY A 143 -6.87 -12.60 50.06
N GLY A 144 -7.37 -12.83 51.27
CA GLY A 144 -8.65 -12.33 51.75
C GLY A 144 -8.66 -10.84 52.04
N ASP A 145 -9.84 -10.25 52.07
CA ASP A 145 -10.10 -8.86 52.42
C ASP A 145 -9.43 -7.80 51.53
N LYS A 146 -8.93 -8.21 50.37
CA LYS A 146 -8.32 -7.34 49.36
C LYS A 146 -9.10 -7.40 48.07
N TRP A 147 -9.26 -6.24 47.44
CA TRP A 147 -9.79 -6.15 46.09
C TRP A 147 -8.74 -6.62 45.08
N LYS A 148 -9.14 -7.56 44.22
CA LYS A 148 -8.52 -7.74 42.91
C LYS A 148 -9.27 -6.87 41.92
N ARG A 149 -8.77 -5.67 41.67
CA ARG A 149 -9.30 -4.81 40.60
C ARG A 149 -8.82 -5.31 39.25
N GLU A 150 -9.71 -5.28 38.27
CA GLU A 150 -9.52 -5.73 36.89
C GLU A 150 -8.94 -7.16 36.81
N GLY A 151 -9.45 -8.08 37.63
CA GLY A 151 -9.03 -9.48 37.63
C GLY A 151 -9.39 -10.15 36.30
N THR A 152 -8.37 -10.61 35.56
CA THR A 152 -8.55 -11.14 34.20
C THR A 152 -8.64 -12.66 34.15
N ILE A 153 -9.54 -13.19 33.33
CA ILE A 153 -9.68 -14.61 33.01
C ILE A 153 -9.68 -14.76 31.48
N ASN A 154 -8.75 -15.54 30.93
CA ASN A 154 -8.71 -15.81 29.47
C ASN A 154 -9.88 -16.71 29.06
N LEU A 155 -10.52 -16.44 27.92
CA LEU A 155 -11.66 -17.22 27.39
C LEU A 155 -11.30 -18.12 26.19
N LYS A 156 -10.05 -18.03 25.70
CA LYS A 156 -9.53 -18.77 24.55
C LYS A 156 -8.40 -19.73 24.91
N ASP A 157 -7.90 -19.68 26.13
CA ASP A 157 -6.76 -20.44 26.62
C ASP A 157 -7.04 -20.87 28.06
N ALA A 158 -6.88 -22.17 28.35
CA ALA A 158 -7.06 -22.75 29.67
C ALA A 158 -5.89 -22.47 30.65
N THR A 159 -4.87 -21.73 30.22
CA THR A 159 -3.75 -21.33 31.07
C THR A 159 -4.24 -20.43 32.21
N ALA A 160 -4.05 -20.88 33.45
CA ALA A 160 -4.62 -20.26 34.64
C ALA A 160 -4.09 -18.83 34.91
N PRO A 161 -4.95 -17.81 35.12
CA PRO A 161 -6.41 -17.89 35.13
C PRO A 161 -7.03 -17.88 33.72
N GLY A 162 -7.69 -18.99 33.34
CA GLY A 162 -8.23 -19.13 31.98
C GLY A 162 -9.12 -20.35 31.76
N LEU A 163 -9.91 -20.30 30.69
CA LEU A 163 -10.78 -21.35 30.18
C LEU A 163 -10.85 -21.26 28.64
N VAL A 164 -11.36 -22.32 27.99
CA VAL A 164 -11.64 -22.31 26.54
C VAL A 164 -13.15 -22.38 26.33
N VAL A 165 -13.74 -21.30 25.83
CA VAL A 165 -15.16 -21.28 25.45
C VAL A 165 -15.35 -22.24 24.26
N PRO A 166 -16.22 -23.26 24.37
CA PRO A 166 -16.49 -24.19 23.27
C PRO A 166 -17.09 -23.47 22.05
N GLU A 167 -16.81 -23.97 20.85
CA GLU A 167 -17.37 -23.41 19.61
C GLU A 167 -18.90 -23.37 19.61
N SER A 168 -19.55 -24.35 20.26
CA SER A 168 -21.01 -24.40 20.43
C SER A 168 -21.59 -23.22 21.19
N PHE A 169 -20.78 -22.50 21.99
CA PHE A 169 -21.18 -21.27 22.68
C PHE A 169 -20.75 -20.01 21.92
N GLY A 170 -19.90 -20.15 20.89
CA GLY A 170 -19.31 -19.02 20.18
C GLY A 170 -20.31 -18.12 19.47
N SER A 171 -21.49 -18.64 19.07
CA SER A 171 -22.55 -17.88 18.41
C SER A 171 -23.52 -17.19 19.38
N LEU A 172 -23.40 -17.41 20.69
CA LEU A 172 -24.32 -16.83 21.67
C LEU A 172 -24.21 -15.31 21.68
N THR A 173 -25.33 -14.63 21.53
CA THR A 173 -25.48 -13.18 21.70
C THR A 173 -26.12 -12.82 23.04
N GLU A 174 -26.72 -13.81 23.70
CA GLU A 174 -27.41 -13.71 24.98
C GLU A 174 -27.19 -15.01 25.76
N PHE A 175 -26.84 -14.92 27.05
CA PHE A 175 -26.53 -16.08 27.89
C PHE A 175 -26.53 -15.76 29.38
N ASP A 176 -26.67 -16.78 30.22
CA ASP A 176 -26.47 -16.66 31.66
C ASP A 176 -25.00 -16.88 32.01
N LEU A 177 -24.38 -15.89 32.66
CA LEU A 177 -23.04 -15.94 33.22
C LEU A 177 -23.12 -16.11 34.73
N ALA A 178 -22.32 -16.99 35.32
CA ALA A 178 -22.09 -17.01 36.77
C ALA A 178 -20.61 -17.12 37.09
N ILE A 179 -20.17 -16.46 38.16
CA ILE A 179 -18.76 -16.49 38.60
C ILE A 179 -18.68 -16.52 40.13
N GLY A 180 -17.75 -17.32 40.66
CA GLY A 180 -17.46 -17.34 42.09
C GLY A 180 -16.55 -18.48 42.51
N SER A 181 -16.42 -18.70 43.82
CA SER A 181 -15.55 -19.73 44.37
C SER A 181 -16.29 -21.05 44.60
N ALA A 182 -15.77 -22.15 44.06
CA ALA A 182 -16.23 -23.50 44.35
C ALA A 182 -15.72 -23.94 45.74
N SER A 183 -16.41 -23.46 46.77
CA SER A 183 -16.11 -23.70 48.18
C SER A 183 -17.41 -23.95 48.96
N THR A 184 -17.32 -24.71 50.06
CA THR A 184 -18.45 -24.94 50.98
C THR A 184 -18.80 -23.73 51.82
N SER A 185 -17.92 -22.72 51.88
CA SER A 185 -18.07 -21.57 52.78
C SER A 185 -17.71 -20.24 52.09
N ALA A 186 -18.06 -20.07 50.81
CA ALA A 186 -17.71 -18.84 50.08
C ALA A 186 -18.49 -17.62 50.59
N GLN A 187 -17.79 -16.50 50.74
CA GLN A 187 -18.37 -15.17 50.92
C GLN A 187 -17.46 -14.12 50.30
N PHE A 188 -17.98 -13.32 49.37
CA PHE A 188 -17.17 -12.38 48.60
C PHE A 188 -18.03 -11.24 48.05
N TYR A 189 -17.36 -10.20 47.59
CA TYR A 189 -17.94 -9.07 46.88
C TYR A 189 -17.46 -9.09 45.44
N ILE A 190 -18.38 -8.82 44.52
CA ILE A 190 -18.06 -8.53 43.12
C ILE A 190 -18.32 -7.05 42.87
N ASP A 191 -17.40 -6.42 42.16
CA ASP A 191 -17.61 -5.14 41.52
C ASP A 191 -17.24 -5.29 40.03
N ASN A 192 -17.76 -4.42 39.17
CA ASN A 192 -17.46 -4.33 37.73
C ASN A 192 -17.14 -5.65 36.99
N ILE A 193 -18.12 -6.19 36.27
CA ILE A 193 -17.91 -7.28 35.31
C ILE A 193 -17.83 -6.68 33.91
N SER A 194 -16.77 -6.99 33.17
CA SER A 194 -16.61 -6.61 31.77
C SER A 194 -15.94 -7.72 30.96
N MET A 195 -16.02 -7.65 29.64
CA MET A 195 -15.32 -8.59 28.76
C MET A 195 -14.60 -7.85 27.64
N ASP A 196 -13.36 -8.26 27.35
CA ASP A 196 -12.60 -7.74 26.21
C ASP A 196 -12.89 -8.59 24.98
N TYR A 197 -13.13 -7.93 23.84
CA TYR A 197 -13.33 -8.58 22.56
C TYR A 197 -12.22 -8.24 21.58
N GLU A 198 -12.00 -9.17 20.65
CA GLU A 198 -11.24 -8.97 19.43
C GLU A 198 -12.05 -9.54 18.28
N VAL A 199 -12.60 -8.68 17.44
CA VAL A 199 -13.24 -9.16 16.20
C VAL A 199 -12.15 -9.34 15.16
N SER A 200 -11.84 -10.59 14.86
CA SER A 200 -10.91 -10.94 13.79
C SER A 200 -11.34 -10.25 12.49
N GLY A 201 -10.38 -9.72 11.73
CA GLY A 201 -10.59 -9.29 10.35
C GLY A 201 -10.91 -10.45 9.40
N LYS A 202 -11.48 -11.54 9.91
CA LYS A 202 -11.87 -12.76 9.21
C LYS A 202 -13.16 -13.27 9.84
N GLY A 203 -14.04 -13.85 9.05
CA GLY A 203 -15.28 -14.46 9.54
C GLY A 203 -15.88 -15.42 8.53
N THR A 204 -16.97 -16.07 8.94
CA THR A 204 -17.67 -17.04 8.10
C THR A 204 -19.19 -16.82 8.09
N THR A 205 -19.82 -17.15 6.96
CA THR A 205 -21.26 -17.36 6.83
C THR A 205 -21.48 -18.85 6.59
N VAL A 206 -22.30 -19.50 7.42
CA VAL A 206 -22.51 -20.95 7.35
C VAL A 206 -23.96 -21.25 7.01
N ILE A 207 -24.15 -22.12 6.03
CA ILE A 207 -25.43 -22.79 5.77
C ILE A 207 -25.32 -24.19 6.36
N ASN A 208 -26.07 -24.44 7.43
CA ASN A 208 -26.19 -25.75 8.05
C ASN A 208 -27.64 -26.23 8.03
N PHE A 209 -27.85 -27.52 8.27
CA PHE A 209 -29.17 -28.14 8.18
C PHE A 209 -29.72 -28.56 9.55
N GLU A 210 -28.99 -28.31 10.64
CA GLU A 210 -29.36 -28.74 11.99
C GLU A 210 -30.69 -28.14 12.48
N GLY A 211 -30.96 -26.90 12.08
CA GLY A 211 -32.22 -26.21 12.39
C GLY A 211 -33.41 -26.65 11.54
N ASP A 212 -33.20 -27.44 10.48
CA ASP A 212 -34.27 -27.82 9.56
C ASP A 212 -35.10 -29.00 10.06
N GLU A 213 -36.36 -29.07 9.64
CA GLU A 213 -37.17 -30.27 9.83
C GLU A 213 -36.71 -31.39 8.88
N LEU A 214 -36.77 -32.64 9.35
CA LEU A 214 -36.51 -33.80 8.48
C LEU A 214 -37.53 -33.82 7.33
N ASN A 215 -37.06 -34.20 6.14
CA ASN A 215 -37.79 -34.18 4.88
C ASN A 215 -38.07 -32.78 4.29
N LYS A 216 -37.57 -31.70 4.89
CA LYS A 216 -37.57 -30.39 4.23
C LYS A 216 -36.81 -30.50 2.91
N THR A 217 -37.37 -29.95 1.83
CA THR A 217 -36.75 -29.94 0.51
C THR A 217 -36.12 -28.60 0.18
N TYR A 218 -35.02 -28.64 -0.57
CA TYR A 218 -34.37 -27.46 -1.13
C TYR A 218 -34.63 -27.38 -2.64
N PRO A 219 -34.83 -26.18 -3.19
CA PRO A 219 -34.98 -26.00 -4.63
C PRO A 219 -33.70 -26.43 -5.35
N MET A 220 -33.83 -26.87 -6.60
CA MET A 220 -32.73 -27.31 -7.45
C MET A 220 -32.61 -26.41 -8.69
N THR A 221 -31.44 -26.34 -9.31
CA THR A 221 -31.23 -25.58 -10.56
C THR A 221 -31.97 -26.18 -11.75
N ASN A 222 -32.18 -27.50 -11.75
CA ASN A 222 -32.99 -28.25 -12.70
C ASN A 222 -33.73 -29.37 -11.95
N GLY A 223 -34.33 -30.35 -12.63
CA GLY A 223 -34.97 -31.51 -11.97
C GLY A 223 -34.09 -32.25 -10.94
N ALA A 224 -34.66 -33.26 -10.25
CA ALA A 224 -34.16 -33.97 -9.06
C ALA A 224 -34.59 -33.35 -7.72
N THR A 225 -34.21 -34.00 -6.62
CA THR A 225 -34.62 -33.63 -5.25
C THR A 225 -33.42 -33.47 -4.34
N ALA A 226 -33.45 -32.44 -3.50
CA ALA A 226 -32.56 -32.24 -2.36
C ALA A 226 -33.39 -32.22 -1.07
N THR A 227 -33.10 -33.11 -0.13
CA THR A 227 -33.96 -33.34 1.03
C THR A 227 -33.13 -33.47 2.31
N VAL A 228 -33.56 -32.83 3.40
CA VAL A 228 -32.91 -32.92 4.70
C VAL A 228 -33.18 -34.29 5.34
N VAL A 229 -32.11 -34.99 5.73
CA VAL A 229 -32.14 -36.31 6.35
C VAL A 229 -31.19 -36.37 7.54
N GLN A 230 -31.28 -37.42 8.35
CA GLN A 230 -30.26 -37.71 9.37
C GLN A 230 -28.97 -38.16 8.68
N ASP A 231 -27.81 -37.72 9.17
CA ASP A 231 -26.52 -38.21 8.66
C ASP A 231 -26.47 -39.74 8.72
N PRO A 232 -26.32 -40.44 7.58
CA PRO A 232 -26.26 -41.91 7.55
C PRO A 232 -25.07 -42.49 8.32
N ALA A 233 -24.02 -41.71 8.57
CA ALA A 233 -22.88 -42.14 9.37
C ALA A 233 -22.95 -41.73 10.85
N ASN A 234 -23.94 -40.93 11.22
CA ASN A 234 -24.11 -40.40 12.56
C ASN A 234 -22.84 -39.67 13.07
N GLU A 235 -22.11 -39.04 12.15
CA GLU A 235 -20.94 -38.21 12.41
C GLU A 235 -21.34 -36.73 12.57
N SER A 236 -22.41 -36.30 11.89
CA SER A 236 -23.12 -35.04 12.09
C SER A 236 -24.61 -35.27 12.35
N GLY A 237 -25.36 -34.21 12.66
CA GLY A 237 -26.79 -34.31 12.95
C GLY A 237 -27.60 -34.47 11.66
N LYS A 238 -28.06 -33.36 11.10
CA LYS A 238 -28.87 -33.32 9.88
C LYS A 238 -28.05 -32.86 8.69
N VAL A 239 -28.29 -33.48 7.54
CA VAL A 239 -27.55 -33.23 6.29
C VAL A 239 -28.50 -33.16 5.11
N LEU A 240 -28.06 -32.57 3.99
CA LEU A 240 -28.84 -32.49 2.76
C LEU A 240 -28.49 -33.65 1.82
N PHE A 241 -29.46 -34.52 1.53
CA PHE A 241 -29.31 -35.60 0.58
C PHE A 241 -29.75 -35.18 -0.83
N ILE A 242 -28.87 -35.40 -1.82
CA ILE A 242 -29.10 -35.18 -3.24
C ILE A 242 -29.33 -36.53 -3.92
N ASP A 243 -30.48 -36.69 -4.58
CA ASP A 243 -30.89 -37.96 -5.17
C ASP A 243 -30.79 -37.95 -6.70
N HIS A 244 -29.82 -38.70 -7.26
CA HIS A 244 -29.65 -38.96 -8.69
C HIS A 244 -29.76 -37.71 -9.60
N ALA A 245 -29.12 -36.61 -9.19
CA ALA A 245 -29.21 -35.34 -9.89
C ALA A 245 -28.41 -35.36 -11.21
N ALA A 246 -29.06 -34.99 -12.31
CA ALA A 246 -28.42 -34.86 -13.63
C ALA A 246 -28.19 -33.38 -13.97
N TYR A 247 -26.94 -32.92 -13.91
CA TYR A 247 -26.55 -31.51 -14.15
C TYR A 247 -27.40 -30.51 -13.35
N SER A 248 -27.77 -30.89 -12.13
CA SER A 248 -28.68 -30.14 -11.26
C SER A 248 -28.10 -30.00 -9.87
N PHE A 249 -28.24 -28.82 -9.27
CA PHE A 249 -27.60 -28.44 -8.02
C PHE A 249 -28.61 -27.86 -7.03
N PRO A 250 -28.45 -28.10 -5.72
CA PRO A 250 -29.29 -27.44 -4.72
C PRO A 250 -29.05 -25.92 -4.73
N LYS A 251 -30.12 -25.16 -4.55
CA LYS A 251 -30.13 -23.70 -4.47
C LYS A 251 -30.28 -23.28 -3.01
N PHE A 252 -29.44 -22.33 -2.63
CA PHE A 252 -29.42 -21.74 -1.30
C PHE A 252 -29.52 -20.23 -1.40
N THR A 253 -30.35 -19.60 -0.57
CA THR A 253 -30.29 -18.16 -0.34
C THR A 253 -29.25 -17.90 0.74
N VAL A 254 -28.15 -17.25 0.37
CA VAL A 254 -27.03 -16.95 1.27
C VAL A 254 -27.09 -15.48 1.66
N LYS A 255 -27.48 -15.21 2.90
CA LYS A 255 -27.36 -13.89 3.51
C LYS A 255 -25.94 -13.72 4.03
N LEU A 256 -25.19 -12.79 3.47
CA LEU A 256 -23.82 -12.51 3.89
C LEU A 256 -23.82 -11.82 5.26
N SER A 257 -22.68 -11.86 5.95
CA SER A 257 -22.52 -11.23 7.27
C SER A 257 -22.90 -9.74 7.21
N GLU A 258 -23.43 -9.21 8.31
CA GLU A 258 -23.85 -7.81 8.38
C GLU A 258 -22.73 -6.85 7.96
N GLY A 259 -23.06 -5.89 7.09
CA GLY A 259 -22.09 -4.93 6.54
C GLY A 259 -21.08 -5.52 5.54
N LYS A 260 -21.23 -6.78 5.13
CA LYS A 260 -20.40 -7.43 4.11
C LYS A 260 -21.14 -7.58 2.79
N THR A 261 -20.33 -7.62 1.73
CA THR A 261 -20.74 -7.86 0.35
C THR A 261 -19.98 -9.06 -0.20
N LEU A 262 -20.41 -9.62 -1.33
CA LEU A 262 -19.75 -10.78 -1.95
C LEU A 262 -18.27 -10.53 -2.25
N GLY A 263 -17.90 -9.29 -2.58
CA GLY A 263 -16.51 -8.89 -2.82
C GLY A 263 -15.59 -8.99 -1.60
N ASP A 264 -16.16 -9.02 -0.39
CA ASP A 264 -15.41 -9.22 0.85
C ASP A 264 -15.08 -10.69 1.13
N TYR A 265 -15.76 -11.63 0.46
CA TYR A 265 -15.56 -13.06 0.65
C TYR A 265 -14.36 -13.57 -0.14
N SER A 266 -13.51 -14.34 0.52
CA SER A 266 -12.30 -14.95 -0.06
C SER A 266 -12.57 -16.31 -0.68
N GLY A 267 -13.71 -16.93 -0.37
CA GLY A 267 -14.06 -18.24 -0.91
C GLY A 267 -15.17 -18.93 -0.14
N MET A 268 -15.36 -20.21 -0.46
CA MET A 268 -16.25 -21.10 0.28
C MET A 268 -15.73 -22.52 0.32
N SER A 269 -16.18 -23.29 1.33
CA SER A 269 -15.97 -24.72 1.42
C SER A 269 -17.27 -25.48 1.65
N MET A 270 -17.30 -26.74 1.24
CA MET A 270 -18.43 -27.64 1.44
C MET A 270 -17.94 -29.02 1.91
N ASP A 271 -18.61 -29.58 2.92
CA ASP A 271 -18.46 -30.98 3.28
C ASP A 271 -19.32 -31.83 2.36
N MET A 272 -18.74 -32.91 1.83
CA MET A 272 -19.48 -33.82 0.97
C MET A 272 -19.17 -35.28 1.27
N ARG A 273 -20.22 -36.09 1.33
CA ARG A 273 -20.15 -37.55 1.30
C ARG A 273 -20.72 -38.03 -0.02
N LEU A 274 -19.85 -38.47 -0.92
CA LEU A 274 -20.22 -38.80 -2.29
C LEU A 274 -20.60 -40.28 -2.41
N ILE A 275 -21.73 -40.55 -3.08
CA ILE A 275 -22.20 -41.92 -3.40
C ILE A 275 -22.02 -42.21 -4.89
N ALA A 276 -22.30 -41.23 -5.76
CA ALA A 276 -22.15 -41.35 -7.20
C ALA A 276 -21.91 -39.99 -7.84
N GLY A 277 -21.26 -39.98 -9.01
CA GLY A 277 -21.02 -38.76 -9.78
C GLY A 277 -19.66 -38.12 -9.55
N LYS A 278 -18.62 -38.91 -9.20
CA LYS A 278 -17.25 -38.39 -9.02
C LYS A 278 -16.56 -37.91 -10.30
N TYR A 279 -17.04 -38.38 -11.45
CA TYR A 279 -16.61 -37.98 -12.80
C TYR A 279 -17.76 -37.35 -13.58
N GLY A 280 -17.43 -36.64 -14.66
CA GLY A 280 -18.39 -35.92 -15.51
C GLY A 280 -17.81 -34.61 -16.03
N GLY A 281 -18.66 -33.59 -16.17
CA GLY A 281 -18.28 -32.22 -16.59
C GLY A 281 -17.52 -31.42 -15.52
N GLY A 282 -17.20 -32.02 -14.39
CA GLY A 282 -16.53 -31.37 -13.26
C GLY A 282 -17.51 -30.78 -12.24
N MET A 283 -16.97 -30.18 -11.18
CA MET A 283 -17.71 -29.37 -10.21
C MET A 283 -18.05 -28.01 -10.81
N SER A 284 -19.22 -27.48 -10.47
CA SER A 284 -19.67 -26.16 -10.94
C SER A 284 -20.37 -25.41 -9.83
N VAL A 285 -20.19 -24.08 -9.84
CA VAL A 285 -20.88 -23.14 -8.98
C VAL A 285 -21.83 -22.31 -9.83
N VAL A 286 -23.01 -21.99 -9.30
CA VAL A 286 -23.95 -21.03 -9.90
C VAL A 286 -24.21 -19.94 -8.87
N ILE A 287 -24.00 -18.68 -9.27
CA ILE A 287 -24.31 -17.51 -8.44
C ILE A 287 -25.29 -16.64 -9.23
N ASN A 288 -26.48 -16.41 -8.68
CA ASN A 288 -27.55 -15.61 -9.31
C ASN A 288 -27.79 -15.97 -10.79
N GLY A 289 -27.80 -17.27 -11.09
CA GLY A 289 -28.01 -17.81 -12.44
C GLY A 289 -26.79 -17.84 -13.37
N GLN A 290 -25.65 -17.28 -12.96
CA GLN A 290 -24.40 -17.36 -13.73
C GLN A 290 -23.56 -18.58 -13.32
N THR A 291 -23.18 -19.41 -14.29
CA THR A 291 -22.41 -20.65 -14.06
C THR A 291 -20.89 -20.42 -14.16
N PHE A 292 -20.17 -20.94 -13.17
CA PHE A 292 -18.71 -20.93 -13.05
C PHE A 292 -18.18 -22.37 -12.95
N PRO A 293 -17.57 -22.92 -14.03
CA PRO A 293 -16.98 -24.25 -14.00
C PRO A 293 -15.65 -24.24 -13.23
N LEU A 294 -15.47 -25.16 -12.28
CA LEU A 294 -14.29 -25.19 -11.42
C LEU A 294 -13.09 -25.94 -12.00
N LYS A 295 -13.22 -26.46 -13.23
CA LYS A 295 -12.18 -27.19 -13.99
C LYS A 295 -11.60 -28.41 -13.25
N GLN A 296 -12.31 -28.94 -12.26
CA GLN A 296 -11.96 -30.12 -11.48
C GLN A 296 -13.22 -30.94 -11.19
N ASN A 297 -13.11 -32.26 -11.16
CA ASN A 297 -14.20 -33.16 -10.75
C ASN A 297 -14.17 -33.40 -9.23
N ALA A 298 -15.20 -34.05 -8.68
CA ALA A 298 -15.30 -34.27 -7.24
C ALA A 298 -14.13 -35.08 -6.67
N LEU A 299 -13.61 -36.07 -7.44
CA LEU A 299 -12.45 -36.86 -7.02
C LEU A 299 -11.18 -36.00 -6.89
N ALA A 300 -10.98 -35.00 -7.75
CA ALA A 300 -9.85 -34.08 -7.66
C ALA A 300 -9.90 -33.19 -6.40
N TYR A 301 -11.10 -32.93 -5.87
CA TYR A 301 -11.33 -32.34 -4.54
C TYR A 301 -11.20 -33.37 -3.39
N GLY A 302 -10.82 -34.61 -3.69
CA GLY A 302 -10.70 -35.69 -2.72
C GLY A 302 -12.03 -36.26 -2.24
N CYS A 303 -13.14 -35.98 -2.93
CA CYS A 303 -14.44 -36.58 -2.68
C CYS A 303 -14.60 -37.82 -3.57
N ASP A 304 -14.30 -39.00 -3.02
CA ASP A 304 -14.45 -40.27 -3.73
C ASP A 304 -15.85 -40.86 -3.51
N ASP A 305 -16.36 -41.65 -4.45
CA ASP A 305 -17.71 -42.24 -4.41
C ASP A 305 -17.80 -43.52 -3.54
N ASN A 306 -16.92 -43.61 -2.55
CA ASN A 306 -16.84 -44.73 -1.61
C ASN A 306 -17.77 -44.55 -0.40
N ASN A 307 -18.69 -43.59 -0.45
CA ASN A 307 -19.64 -43.28 0.61
C ASN A 307 -18.93 -42.94 1.94
N THR A 308 -17.92 -42.05 1.91
CA THR A 308 -17.26 -41.51 3.10
C THR A 308 -17.29 -39.97 3.10
N TRP A 309 -17.27 -39.36 4.29
CA TRP A 309 -17.24 -37.90 4.41
C TRP A 309 -15.87 -37.34 4.02
N LYS A 310 -15.89 -36.30 3.19
CA LYS A 310 -14.77 -35.39 3.00
C LYS A 310 -15.14 -34.04 3.61
N ARG A 311 -14.70 -33.82 4.85
CA ARG A 311 -14.84 -32.54 5.56
C ARG A 311 -13.88 -31.50 4.97
N GLY A 312 -14.38 -30.28 4.74
CA GLY A 312 -13.70 -29.20 4.02
C GLY A 312 -13.26 -29.59 2.61
N GLY A 313 -13.92 -30.58 2.01
CA GLY A 313 -13.41 -31.29 0.82
C GLY A 313 -13.39 -30.47 -0.44
N ILE A 314 -14.48 -29.75 -0.68
CA ILE A 314 -14.59 -28.86 -1.81
C ILE A 314 -14.27 -27.47 -1.31
N TYR A 315 -13.20 -26.87 -1.83
CA TYR A 315 -12.80 -25.50 -1.51
C TYR A 315 -12.75 -24.69 -2.80
N VAL A 316 -13.40 -23.53 -2.80
CA VAL A 316 -13.49 -22.62 -3.93
C VAL A 316 -12.97 -21.26 -3.50
N THR A 317 -12.00 -20.72 -4.24
CA THR A 317 -11.43 -19.39 -3.98
C THR A 317 -12.18 -18.33 -4.80
N PHE A 318 -12.47 -17.19 -4.20
CA PHE A 318 -13.04 -16.02 -4.86
C PHE A 318 -11.97 -14.93 -5.05
N VAL A 319 -11.90 -14.38 -6.26
CA VAL A 319 -11.02 -13.25 -6.60
C VAL A 319 -11.79 -12.16 -7.34
N LYS A 320 -11.20 -10.98 -7.50
CA LYS A 320 -11.83 -9.86 -8.22
C LYS A 320 -11.86 -10.13 -9.73
N GLU A 321 -12.91 -9.71 -10.41
CA GLU A 321 -12.94 -9.66 -11.89
C GLU A 321 -11.71 -8.92 -12.45
N GLY A 322 -11.12 -9.51 -13.49
CA GLY A 322 -9.93 -8.96 -14.15
C GLY A 322 -8.61 -9.33 -13.46
N THR A 323 -8.63 -10.19 -12.43
CA THR A 323 -7.40 -10.78 -11.87
C THR A 323 -6.68 -11.61 -12.94
N TYR A 324 -7.46 -12.32 -13.77
CA TYR A 324 -6.99 -13.07 -14.91
C TYR A 324 -7.61 -12.49 -16.19
N PRO A 325 -6.81 -11.94 -17.12
CA PRO A 325 -7.33 -11.20 -18.27
C PRO A 325 -8.11 -12.08 -19.28
N LYS A 326 -8.08 -13.41 -19.16
CA LYS A 326 -8.88 -14.34 -19.98
C LYS A 326 -9.54 -15.43 -19.14
N LYS A 327 -10.81 -15.74 -19.44
CA LYS A 327 -11.62 -16.76 -18.77
C LYS A 327 -11.00 -18.17 -18.77
N ASP A 328 -10.34 -18.54 -19.85
CA ASP A 328 -9.69 -19.86 -19.96
C ASP A 328 -8.43 -19.96 -19.08
N GLU A 329 -7.86 -18.83 -18.67
CA GLU A 329 -6.66 -18.73 -17.81
C GLU A 329 -6.98 -18.75 -16.30
N VAL A 330 -8.25 -18.61 -15.90
CA VAL A 330 -8.67 -18.73 -14.50
C VAL A 330 -8.29 -20.12 -13.97
N PRO A 331 -7.47 -20.24 -12.91
CA PRO A 331 -7.04 -21.53 -12.40
C PRO A 331 -8.22 -22.40 -11.91
N ALA A 332 -8.01 -23.71 -11.88
CA ALA A 332 -8.97 -24.62 -11.25
C ALA A 332 -9.23 -24.21 -9.80
N THR A 333 -10.43 -24.48 -9.29
CA THR A 333 -10.88 -24.12 -7.93
C THR A 333 -11.07 -22.62 -7.67
N ILE A 334 -10.81 -21.74 -8.65
CA ILE A 334 -10.96 -20.28 -8.51
C ILE A 334 -12.16 -19.77 -9.32
N ILE A 335 -12.86 -18.79 -8.76
CA ILE A 335 -13.90 -18.01 -9.43
C ILE A 335 -13.53 -16.53 -9.36
N GLU A 336 -13.61 -15.83 -10.49
CA GLU A 336 -13.60 -14.37 -10.52
C GLU A 336 -15.04 -13.86 -10.28
N ILE A 337 -15.24 -13.11 -9.21
CA ILE A 337 -16.52 -12.50 -8.88
C ILE A 337 -16.74 -11.29 -9.80
N PRO A 338 -17.78 -11.28 -10.65
CA PRO A 338 -18.07 -10.16 -11.53
C PRO A 338 -18.32 -8.87 -10.74
N ASP A 339 -17.88 -7.73 -11.29
CA ASP A 339 -18.08 -6.40 -10.70
C ASP A 339 -19.57 -6.11 -10.48
N ALA A 340 -20.47 -6.66 -11.30
CA ALA A 340 -21.92 -6.52 -11.16
C ALA A 340 -22.51 -7.26 -9.94
N MET A 341 -21.77 -8.18 -9.32
CA MET A 341 -22.23 -8.99 -8.19
C MET A 341 -21.46 -8.72 -6.89
N LYS A 342 -20.32 -8.01 -6.96
CA LYS A 342 -19.45 -7.83 -5.80
C LYS A 342 -20.12 -7.11 -4.63
N ASP A 343 -21.04 -6.19 -4.90
CA ASP A 343 -21.68 -5.34 -3.88
C ASP A 343 -22.96 -5.99 -3.28
N LEU A 344 -23.29 -7.22 -3.68
CA LEU A 344 -24.46 -7.93 -3.18
C LEU A 344 -24.24 -8.40 -1.74
N ASN A 345 -25.24 -8.18 -0.88
CA ASN A 345 -25.28 -8.65 0.51
C ASN A 345 -26.08 -9.95 0.69
N GLU A 346 -26.78 -10.40 -0.35
CA GLU A 346 -27.50 -11.66 -0.43
C GLU A 346 -27.35 -12.25 -1.83
N ILE A 347 -27.15 -13.57 -1.93
CA ILE A 347 -27.00 -14.27 -3.21
C ILE A 347 -27.83 -15.57 -3.25
N GLU A 348 -28.30 -15.96 -4.44
CA GLU A 348 -28.67 -17.35 -4.72
C GLU A 348 -27.39 -18.11 -5.11
N PHE A 349 -27.04 -19.12 -4.34
CA PHE A 349 -25.84 -19.93 -4.55
C PHE A 349 -26.21 -21.39 -4.79
N SER A 350 -25.53 -22.03 -5.74
CA SER A 350 -25.56 -23.47 -5.94
C SER A 350 -24.17 -24.01 -6.20
N ILE A 351 -23.90 -25.22 -5.75
CA ILE A 351 -22.67 -25.94 -6.04
C ILE A 351 -22.97 -27.44 -6.19
N GLY A 352 -22.29 -28.12 -7.11
CA GLY A 352 -22.41 -29.56 -7.24
C GLY A 352 -21.59 -30.16 -8.37
N SER A 353 -21.67 -31.50 -8.48
CA SER A 353 -21.00 -32.24 -9.55
C SER A 353 -21.86 -32.22 -10.82
N SER A 354 -21.32 -31.71 -11.92
CA SER A 354 -21.91 -31.72 -13.27
C SER A 354 -21.85 -33.13 -13.90
N SER A 355 -22.45 -34.09 -13.20
CA SER A 355 -22.60 -35.48 -13.61
C SER A 355 -24.02 -35.74 -14.12
N THR A 356 -24.21 -36.83 -14.87
CA THR A 356 -25.54 -37.33 -15.23
C THR A 356 -26.24 -38.05 -14.08
N ASN A 357 -25.51 -38.38 -13.00
CA ASN A 357 -26.03 -39.12 -11.85
C ASN A 357 -25.27 -38.75 -10.56
N TRP A 358 -25.42 -37.50 -10.11
CA TRP A 358 -24.83 -37.04 -8.86
C TRP A 358 -25.72 -37.40 -7.68
N THR A 359 -25.19 -38.25 -6.80
CA THR A 359 -25.84 -38.66 -5.55
C THR A 359 -24.87 -38.44 -4.41
N ALA A 360 -25.24 -37.61 -3.43
CA ALA A 360 -24.34 -37.21 -2.35
C ALA A 360 -25.12 -36.73 -1.12
N TYR A 361 -24.45 -36.71 0.02
CA TYR A 361 -24.85 -35.89 1.17
C TYR A 361 -23.95 -34.67 1.24
N ILE A 362 -24.56 -33.53 1.54
CA ILE A 362 -23.89 -32.26 1.77
C ILE A 362 -24.11 -31.87 3.23
N ASP A 363 -23.04 -31.41 3.87
CA ASP A 363 -23.09 -30.79 5.18
C ASP A 363 -22.27 -29.50 5.14
N ASN A 364 -22.64 -28.53 5.98
CA ASN A 364 -22.03 -27.20 6.13
C ASN A 364 -21.45 -26.57 4.85
N LEU A 365 -22.17 -25.62 4.25
CA LEU A 365 -21.54 -24.69 3.29
C LEU A 365 -20.99 -23.49 4.07
N ILE A 366 -19.67 -23.32 4.05
CA ILE A 366 -18.97 -22.29 4.81
C ILE A 366 -18.38 -21.29 3.84
N PHE A 367 -18.89 -20.06 3.84
CA PHE A 367 -18.35 -18.95 3.09
C PHE A 367 -17.41 -18.16 3.99
N THR A 368 -16.18 -17.93 3.56
CA THR A 368 -15.16 -17.23 4.36
C THR A 368 -14.96 -15.82 3.81
N TRP A 369 -14.90 -14.84 4.69
CA TRP A 369 -14.49 -13.48 4.36
C TRP A 369 -13.25 -13.09 5.15
N GLU A 370 -12.38 -12.32 4.51
CA GLU A 370 -11.20 -11.74 5.12
C GLU A 370 -11.12 -10.27 4.72
N ALA A 371 -11.03 -9.38 5.71
CA ALA A 371 -10.68 -8.00 5.47
C ALA A 371 -9.29 -7.96 4.84
N LYS A 372 -9.17 -7.23 3.71
CA LYS A 372 -7.91 -7.06 2.99
C LYS A 372 -7.28 -5.72 3.37
N PRO A 373 -5.93 -5.61 3.40
CA PRO A 373 -5.27 -4.31 3.54
C PRO A 373 -5.73 -3.36 2.43
N GLN A 374 -5.89 -2.08 2.75
CA GLN A 374 -6.16 -1.09 1.70
C GLN A 374 -4.84 -0.64 1.10
N HIS A 375 -4.71 -0.76 -0.22
CA HIS A 375 -3.61 -0.21 -0.99
C HIS A 375 -4.09 1.08 -1.66
N ILE A 376 -3.63 2.23 -1.17
CA ILE A 376 -4.05 3.54 -1.68
C ILE A 376 -2.93 4.14 -2.51
N GLU A 377 -3.10 4.11 -3.83
CA GLU A 377 -2.25 4.85 -4.75
C GLU A 377 -2.60 6.33 -4.77
N LYS A 378 -1.60 7.21 -4.87
CA LYS A 378 -1.84 8.63 -5.09
C LYS A 378 -2.35 8.87 -6.51
N THR A 379 -3.36 9.74 -6.59
CA THR A 379 -3.94 10.20 -7.85
C THR A 379 -2.92 10.99 -8.69
N PRO A 380 -3.10 11.10 -10.03
CA PRO A 380 -2.28 11.96 -10.87
C PRO A 380 -2.23 13.42 -10.38
N GLU A 381 -3.34 13.95 -9.87
CA GLU A 381 -3.45 15.31 -9.34
C GLU A 381 -2.61 15.50 -8.08
N GLU A 382 -2.66 14.56 -7.14
CA GLU A 382 -1.82 14.60 -5.92
C GLU A 382 -0.33 14.50 -6.26
N LYS A 383 0.04 13.63 -7.21
CA LYS A 383 1.43 13.52 -7.68
C LYS A 383 1.89 14.84 -8.30
N LYS A 384 1.06 15.45 -9.15
CA LYS A 384 1.34 16.75 -9.76
C LYS A 384 1.54 17.85 -8.70
N GLU A 385 0.68 17.90 -7.68
CA GLU A 385 0.82 18.87 -6.58
C GLU A 385 2.12 18.68 -5.79
N ILE A 386 2.45 17.43 -5.43
CA ILE A 386 3.68 17.08 -4.71
C ILE A 386 4.92 17.55 -5.49
N PHE A 387 5.01 17.19 -6.77
CA PHE A 387 6.18 17.54 -7.57
C PHE A 387 6.25 19.04 -7.91
N THR A 388 5.11 19.72 -8.04
CA THR A 388 5.09 21.19 -8.15
C THR A 388 5.69 21.83 -6.91
N LYS A 389 5.32 21.37 -5.71
CA LYS A 389 5.86 21.88 -4.43
C LYS A 389 7.35 21.61 -4.26
N GLU A 390 7.84 20.44 -4.66
CA GLU A 390 9.28 20.14 -4.61
C GLU A 390 10.07 21.02 -5.60
N MET A 391 9.53 21.27 -6.80
CA MET A 391 10.11 22.20 -7.75
C MET A 391 10.11 23.64 -7.22
N GLU A 392 9.03 24.08 -6.57
CA GLU A 392 8.93 25.40 -5.91
C GLU A 392 9.99 25.58 -4.83
N LYS A 393 10.15 24.57 -3.97
CA LYS A 393 11.13 24.57 -2.89
C LYS A 393 12.55 24.68 -3.43
N TRP A 394 12.90 23.90 -4.45
CA TRP A 394 14.24 23.90 -5.02
C TRP A 394 14.54 25.15 -5.85
N ILE A 395 13.73 25.43 -6.88
CA ILE A 395 13.96 26.56 -7.79
C ILE A 395 13.80 27.88 -7.04
N GLY A 396 12.74 28.00 -6.23
CA GLY A 396 12.51 29.19 -5.42
C GLY A 396 13.62 29.43 -4.41
N GLY A 397 14.08 28.38 -3.71
CA GLY A 397 15.19 28.48 -2.76
C GLY A 397 16.51 28.93 -3.43
N MET A 398 16.87 28.31 -4.55
CA MET A 398 18.11 28.62 -5.27
C MET A 398 18.12 30.03 -5.86
N VAL A 399 17.03 30.42 -6.51
CA VAL A 399 16.88 31.76 -7.10
C VAL A 399 16.85 32.81 -5.99
N TYR A 400 16.11 32.57 -4.90
CA TYR A 400 16.06 33.48 -3.76
C TYR A 400 17.45 33.69 -3.15
N ALA A 401 18.21 32.63 -2.91
CA ALA A 401 19.57 32.73 -2.37
C ALA A 401 20.52 33.49 -3.31
N GLY A 402 20.48 33.18 -4.62
CA GLY A 402 21.31 33.84 -5.62
C GLY A 402 21.01 35.33 -5.81
N VAL A 403 19.76 35.75 -5.58
CA VAL A 403 19.34 37.14 -5.73
C VAL A 403 19.44 37.93 -4.43
N ASN A 404 19.02 37.37 -3.29
CA ASN A 404 18.92 38.13 -2.04
C ASN A 404 20.17 38.03 -1.17
N GLU A 405 20.79 36.85 -1.10
CA GLU A 405 21.94 36.62 -0.24
C GLU A 405 23.25 37.03 -0.93
N THR A 406 23.46 36.55 -2.16
CA THR A 406 24.70 36.85 -2.90
C THR A 406 24.60 38.10 -3.77
N LYS A 407 23.37 38.57 -4.09
CA LYS A 407 23.06 39.76 -4.90
C LYS A 407 23.78 39.82 -6.25
N SER A 408 24.20 38.67 -6.76
CA SER A 408 25.12 38.59 -7.90
C SER A 408 24.66 37.63 -8.99
N VAL A 409 23.74 36.70 -8.71
CA VAL A 409 23.26 35.75 -9.73
C VAL A 409 21.99 36.30 -10.39
N LYS A 410 22.08 36.63 -11.69
CA LYS A 410 20.95 37.16 -12.48
C LYS A 410 20.59 36.30 -13.68
N ALA A 411 21.40 35.30 -14.00
CA ALA A 411 21.13 34.37 -15.08
C ALA A 411 21.23 32.93 -14.59
N TRP A 412 20.36 32.05 -15.09
CA TRP A 412 20.32 30.64 -14.71
C TRP A 412 20.01 29.77 -15.92
N ASN A 413 20.51 28.53 -15.89
CA ASN A 413 19.97 27.51 -16.77
C ASN A 413 18.66 27.00 -16.13
N ILE A 414 17.50 27.40 -16.65
CA ILE A 414 16.22 26.97 -16.08
C ILE A 414 15.99 25.48 -16.32
N ILE A 415 16.21 25.02 -17.55
CA ILE A 415 16.18 23.61 -17.93
C ILE A 415 17.55 23.20 -18.48
N GLY A 416 18.11 22.10 -17.98
CA GLY A 416 19.39 21.55 -18.43
C GLY A 416 19.26 20.19 -19.12
N ASN A 417 19.96 20.05 -20.25
CA ASN A 417 20.03 18.86 -21.10
C ASN A 417 18.66 18.21 -21.41
N PRO A 418 17.66 18.98 -21.88
CA PRO A 418 16.34 18.43 -22.17
C PRO A 418 16.34 17.39 -23.31
N LEU A 419 17.38 17.35 -24.15
CA LEU A 419 17.52 16.37 -25.23
C LEU A 419 18.20 15.06 -24.77
N ASP A 420 18.69 14.99 -23.54
CA ASP A 420 19.34 13.77 -23.04
C ASP A 420 18.28 12.71 -22.69
N LYS A 421 18.30 11.61 -23.44
CA LYS A 421 17.37 10.48 -23.35
C LYS A 421 17.90 9.34 -22.46
N THR A 422 19.01 9.55 -21.76
CA THR A 422 19.57 8.54 -20.84
C THR A 422 18.58 8.26 -19.72
N VAL A 423 18.32 6.98 -19.46
CA VAL A 423 17.49 6.51 -18.34
C VAL A 423 18.35 5.68 -17.40
N ASN A 424 18.58 6.16 -16.18
CA ASN A 424 19.30 5.47 -15.11
C ASN A 424 18.72 5.85 -13.73
N ASP A 425 19.34 5.35 -12.66
CA ASP A 425 18.91 5.59 -11.27
C ASP A 425 18.91 7.07 -10.85
N ASN A 426 19.57 7.94 -11.63
CA ASN A 426 19.61 9.38 -11.44
C ASN A 426 18.77 10.14 -12.48
N THR A 427 17.82 9.47 -13.12
CA THR A 427 16.89 10.09 -14.08
C THR A 427 15.50 10.20 -13.45
N PHE A 428 14.91 11.39 -13.47
CA PHE A 428 13.53 11.62 -13.05
C PHE A 428 12.79 12.42 -14.13
N ASN A 429 11.80 11.82 -14.78
CA ASN A 429 11.05 12.47 -15.86
C ASN A 429 9.98 13.40 -15.28
N TRP A 430 10.26 14.71 -15.23
CA TRP A 430 9.27 15.69 -14.78
C TRP A 430 8.04 15.76 -15.69
N GLY A 431 8.23 15.50 -17.00
CA GLY A 431 7.17 15.52 -18.01
C GLY A 431 6.09 14.47 -17.77
N GLU A 432 6.45 13.32 -17.19
CA GLU A 432 5.52 12.24 -16.84
C GLU A 432 4.44 12.70 -15.86
N TYR A 433 4.82 13.53 -14.88
CA TYR A 433 3.94 13.92 -13.78
C TYR A 433 3.36 15.33 -13.93
N LEU A 434 4.13 16.26 -14.49
CA LEU A 434 3.71 17.65 -14.64
C LEU A 434 3.18 17.96 -16.04
N GLY A 435 3.46 17.09 -17.02
CA GLY A 435 3.19 17.28 -18.45
C GLY A 435 4.45 17.69 -19.21
N GLU A 436 4.68 17.11 -20.39
CA GLU A 436 5.88 17.30 -21.24
C GLU A 436 6.19 18.76 -21.60
N VAL A 437 5.17 19.61 -21.66
CA VAL A 437 5.34 21.06 -21.90
C VAL A 437 5.24 21.84 -20.60
N ASP A 438 4.32 21.44 -19.72
CA ASP A 438 3.93 22.22 -18.54
C ASP A 438 5.00 22.20 -17.43
N TYR A 439 5.87 21.18 -17.36
CA TYR A 439 6.95 21.16 -16.38
C TYR A 439 7.92 22.34 -16.56
N ALA A 440 8.27 22.67 -17.81
CA ALA A 440 9.19 23.76 -18.12
C ALA A 440 8.53 25.13 -17.85
N ARG A 441 7.26 25.27 -18.21
CA ARG A 441 6.46 26.47 -17.89
C ARG A 441 6.36 26.69 -16.39
N THR A 442 6.13 25.63 -15.63
CA THR A 442 6.08 25.63 -14.16
C THR A 442 7.42 26.10 -13.60
N ALA A 443 8.54 25.54 -14.06
CA ALA A 443 9.88 25.95 -13.64
C ALA A 443 10.14 27.45 -13.89
N VAL A 444 9.86 27.93 -15.10
CA VAL A 444 10.01 29.35 -15.47
C VAL A 444 9.16 30.25 -14.58
N LYS A 445 7.89 29.90 -14.39
CA LYS A 445 6.96 30.66 -13.55
C LYS A 445 7.49 30.78 -12.11
N ILE A 446 7.92 29.67 -11.51
CA ILE A 446 8.47 29.64 -10.14
C ILE A 446 9.68 30.58 -10.02
N ALA A 447 10.64 30.47 -10.95
CA ALA A 447 11.85 31.29 -10.93
C ALA A 447 11.51 32.79 -11.03
N ARG A 448 10.59 33.16 -11.92
CA ARG A 448 10.16 34.56 -12.12
C ARG A 448 9.35 35.11 -10.94
N ASP A 449 8.42 34.33 -10.40
CA ASP A 449 7.62 34.74 -9.25
C ASP A 449 8.47 34.98 -8.00
N THR A 450 9.53 34.17 -7.82
CA THR A 450 10.47 34.30 -6.70
C THR A 450 11.13 35.68 -6.64
N VAL A 451 11.40 36.31 -7.79
CA VAL A 451 12.10 37.61 -7.88
C VAL A 451 11.18 38.78 -8.17
N LYS A 452 9.88 38.56 -8.32
CA LYS A 452 8.89 39.57 -8.72
C LYS A 452 8.90 40.81 -7.82
N ASN A 453 9.16 40.62 -6.52
CA ASN A 453 9.23 41.70 -5.53
C ASN A 453 10.66 42.23 -5.30
N ALA A 454 11.68 41.61 -5.90
CA ALA A 454 13.09 41.96 -5.72
C ALA A 454 13.61 42.98 -6.74
N ASN A 455 12.77 43.39 -7.71
CA ASN A 455 13.15 44.25 -8.84
C ASN A 455 14.42 43.76 -9.58
N VAL A 456 14.53 42.44 -9.75
CA VAL A 456 15.61 41.80 -10.49
C VAL A 456 15.07 41.27 -11.80
N ASP A 457 15.69 41.71 -12.89
CA ASP A 457 15.49 41.09 -14.20
C ASP A 457 16.34 39.84 -14.28
N LEU A 458 15.67 38.68 -14.21
CA LEU A 458 16.29 37.37 -14.34
C LEU A 458 16.49 37.06 -15.83
N GLU A 459 17.51 36.30 -16.19
CA GLU A 459 17.67 35.76 -17.54
C GLU A 459 17.67 34.24 -17.45
N LEU A 460 16.71 33.60 -18.10
CA LEU A 460 16.52 32.16 -18.04
C LEU A 460 16.95 31.52 -19.35
N PHE A 461 17.94 30.64 -19.26
CA PHE A 461 18.52 29.94 -20.38
C PHE A 461 18.11 28.47 -20.39
N VAL A 462 17.97 27.90 -21.58
CA VAL A 462 17.96 26.44 -21.72
C VAL A 462 19.36 26.00 -22.12
N SER A 463 19.94 25.09 -21.35
CA SER A 463 21.29 24.58 -21.63
C SER A 463 21.25 23.17 -22.18
N ASN A 464 22.11 22.89 -23.16
CA ASN A 464 22.29 21.53 -23.69
C ASN A 464 23.74 21.32 -24.14
N THR A 465 24.25 20.10 -23.97
CA THR A 465 25.56 19.69 -24.48
C THR A 465 25.51 19.38 -25.97
N PHE A 466 26.49 19.89 -26.71
CA PHE A 466 26.66 19.64 -28.14
C PHE A 466 28.06 19.06 -28.37
N GLY A 467 28.10 17.78 -28.73
CA GLY A 467 29.29 17.16 -29.32
C GLY A 467 29.31 17.45 -30.82
N GLN A 468 30.47 17.79 -31.35
CA GLN A 468 30.63 18.15 -32.76
C GLN A 468 30.68 16.89 -33.65
N TYR A 469 29.52 16.27 -33.85
CA TYR A 469 29.27 15.09 -34.69
C TYR A 469 28.07 15.34 -35.61
N ASP A 470 27.77 14.41 -36.52
CA ASP A 470 26.74 14.54 -37.57
C ASP A 470 25.34 14.97 -37.06
N GLU A 471 24.98 14.64 -35.83
CA GLU A 471 23.67 14.95 -35.24
C GLU A 471 23.53 16.39 -34.71
N MET A 472 24.64 17.14 -34.58
CA MET A 472 24.68 18.47 -33.94
C MET A 472 23.69 19.46 -34.58
N GLY A 473 23.52 19.39 -35.90
CA GLY A 473 22.58 20.23 -36.64
C GLY A 473 21.11 19.94 -36.34
N ASN A 474 20.75 18.67 -36.11
CA ASN A 474 19.40 18.25 -35.76
C ASN A 474 19.08 18.60 -34.30
N MET A 475 20.06 18.43 -33.41
CA MET A 475 19.92 18.80 -31.98
C MET A 475 19.57 20.29 -31.80
N ALA A 476 20.11 21.17 -32.65
CA ALA A 476 19.77 22.59 -32.60
C ALA A 476 18.29 22.84 -32.94
N ASP A 477 17.77 22.18 -33.98
CA ASP A 477 16.37 22.31 -34.39
C ASP A 477 15.42 21.72 -33.32
N GLU A 478 15.80 20.57 -32.74
CA GLU A 478 15.03 19.94 -31.65
C GLU A 478 14.97 20.83 -30.41
N LEU A 479 16.10 21.45 -30.01
CA LEU A 479 16.16 22.35 -28.86
C LEU A 479 15.31 23.60 -29.09
N ILE A 480 15.39 24.19 -30.29
CA ILE A 480 14.58 25.35 -30.67
C ILE A 480 13.09 24.99 -30.64
N SER A 481 12.72 23.84 -31.21
CA SER A 481 11.33 23.36 -31.25
C SER A 481 10.75 23.13 -29.84
N LEU A 482 11.56 22.61 -28.90
CA LEU A 482 11.15 22.46 -27.50
C LEU A 482 10.88 23.81 -26.84
N VAL A 483 11.77 24.79 -27.03
CA VAL A 483 11.59 26.13 -26.48
C VAL A 483 10.35 26.81 -27.07
N ASP A 484 10.14 26.70 -28.38
CA ASP A 484 8.95 27.22 -29.05
C ASP A 484 7.66 26.60 -28.47
N ALA A 485 7.66 25.29 -28.19
CA ALA A 485 6.52 24.62 -27.56
C ALA A 485 6.26 25.12 -26.13
N TRP A 486 7.31 25.33 -25.33
CA TRP A 486 7.18 25.86 -23.98
C TRP A 486 6.65 27.30 -23.98
N GLU A 487 7.08 28.15 -24.91
CA GLU A 487 6.65 29.55 -25.04
C GLU A 487 5.31 29.74 -25.78
N ALA A 488 4.74 28.67 -26.36
CA ALA A 488 3.48 28.75 -27.11
C ALA A 488 2.26 29.25 -26.30
N ASP A 489 2.36 29.31 -24.97
CA ASP A 489 1.33 29.90 -24.10
C ASP A 489 1.33 31.44 -24.10
N ASN A 490 2.32 32.08 -24.75
CA ASN A 490 2.54 33.54 -24.77
C ASN A 490 2.76 34.18 -23.38
N VAL A 491 3.08 33.37 -22.37
CA VAL A 491 3.35 33.82 -20.99
C VAL A 491 4.75 33.39 -20.56
N THR A 492 5.10 32.15 -20.84
CA THR A 492 6.41 31.57 -20.59
C THR A 492 7.42 32.22 -21.52
N LYS A 493 8.56 32.63 -20.96
CA LYS A 493 9.67 33.26 -21.70
C LYS A 493 11.02 32.68 -21.28
N ILE A 494 11.73 32.14 -22.26
CA ILE A 494 13.13 31.73 -22.24
C ILE A 494 13.94 32.81 -22.95
N ASP A 495 14.90 33.40 -22.23
CA ASP A 495 15.68 34.53 -22.73
C ASP A 495 16.85 34.12 -23.61
N GLY A 496 17.34 32.87 -23.46
CA GLY A 496 18.53 32.43 -24.17
C GLY A 496 18.78 30.93 -24.24
N TYR A 497 19.79 30.58 -25.03
CA TYR A 497 20.36 29.25 -25.13
C TYR A 497 21.79 29.25 -24.58
N ASN A 498 22.11 28.26 -23.76
CA ASN A 498 23.46 28.03 -23.28
C ASN A 498 24.01 26.72 -23.87
N ILE A 499 24.87 26.85 -24.87
CA ILE A 499 25.43 25.73 -25.62
C ILE A 499 26.72 25.27 -24.95
N LEU A 500 26.71 24.05 -24.40
CA LEU A 500 27.92 23.42 -23.87
C LEU A 500 28.65 22.73 -25.03
N LEU A 501 29.60 23.43 -25.65
CA LEU A 501 30.18 23.03 -26.94
C LEU A 501 31.48 22.23 -26.76
N ASN A 502 31.44 20.94 -27.11
CA ASN A 502 32.61 20.07 -27.18
C ASN A 502 33.11 20.02 -28.62
N ALA A 503 34.02 20.93 -28.96
CA ALA A 503 34.57 21.05 -30.30
C ALA A 503 35.71 20.05 -30.55
N ILE A 504 35.80 19.60 -31.80
CA ILE A 504 36.80 18.64 -32.26
C ILE A 504 37.50 19.24 -33.48
N TYR A 505 38.82 19.40 -33.41
CA TYR A 505 39.66 19.62 -34.57
C TYR A 505 40.07 18.26 -35.14
N SER A 506 39.72 17.98 -36.39
CA SER A 506 40.14 16.76 -37.09
C SER A 506 41.34 17.05 -37.98
N LYS A 507 42.31 16.13 -38.01
CA LYS A 507 43.44 16.19 -38.94
C LYS A 507 43.06 15.76 -40.36
N ASP A 508 41.92 15.09 -40.53
CA ASP A 508 41.35 14.86 -41.84
C ASP A 508 40.69 16.15 -42.35
N VAL A 509 41.20 16.67 -43.47
CA VAL A 509 40.77 17.95 -44.04
C VAL A 509 39.31 17.96 -44.47
N VAL A 510 38.75 16.81 -44.88
CA VAL A 510 37.35 16.69 -45.30
C VAL A 510 36.45 16.73 -44.07
N PHE A 511 36.77 15.96 -43.03
CA PHE A 511 36.03 16.02 -41.78
C PHE A 511 36.15 17.39 -41.11
N GLN A 512 37.31 18.03 -41.15
CA GLN A 512 37.51 19.34 -40.57
C GLN A 512 36.73 20.47 -41.27
N GLU A 513 36.52 20.37 -42.59
CA GLU A 513 35.65 21.33 -43.29
C GLU A 513 34.16 21.07 -42.98
N GLY A 514 33.78 19.80 -42.79
CA GLY A 514 32.46 19.43 -42.26
C GLY A 514 32.23 20.02 -40.85
N ASN A 515 33.23 19.89 -39.97
CA ASN A 515 33.24 20.46 -38.62
C ASN A 515 32.98 21.97 -38.61
N LYS A 516 33.68 22.73 -39.45
CA LYS A 516 33.43 24.18 -39.62
C LYS A 516 32.01 24.47 -40.06
N THR A 517 31.53 23.73 -41.07
CA THR A 517 30.16 23.87 -41.59
C THR A 517 29.12 23.61 -40.50
N MET A 518 29.33 22.60 -39.65
CA MET A 518 28.44 22.30 -38.52
C MET A 518 28.40 23.48 -37.53
N ILE A 519 29.54 24.07 -37.17
CA ILE A 519 29.61 25.24 -36.28
C ILE A 519 28.91 26.46 -36.90
N THR A 520 29.19 26.78 -38.17
CA THR A 520 28.53 27.87 -38.89
C THR A 520 27.01 27.68 -38.88
N ASN A 521 26.53 26.46 -39.18
CA ASN A 521 25.10 26.17 -39.19
C ASN A 521 24.45 26.27 -37.81
N LEU A 522 25.13 25.81 -36.76
CA LEU A 522 24.65 25.93 -35.38
C LEU A 522 24.45 27.40 -34.99
N PHE A 523 25.45 28.25 -35.21
CA PHE A 523 25.33 29.67 -34.86
C PHE A 523 24.37 30.44 -35.76
N ASP A 524 24.27 30.11 -37.06
CA ASP A 524 23.28 30.71 -37.96
C ASP A 524 21.84 30.42 -37.49
N LYS A 525 21.53 29.17 -37.14
CA LYS A 525 20.23 28.77 -36.59
C LYS A 525 19.93 29.49 -35.27
N LEU A 526 20.86 29.45 -34.33
CA LEU A 526 20.69 30.10 -33.02
C LEU A 526 20.55 31.62 -33.15
N GLY A 527 21.33 32.27 -34.02
CA GLY A 527 21.26 33.71 -34.26
C GLY A 527 19.90 34.16 -34.81
N LYS A 528 19.27 33.33 -35.65
CA LYS A 528 17.91 33.59 -36.19
C LYS A 528 16.80 33.55 -35.15
N THR A 529 17.01 32.93 -33.98
CA THR A 529 16.02 32.91 -32.90
C THR A 529 15.84 34.27 -32.23
N GLY A 530 16.82 35.17 -32.35
CA GLY A 530 16.82 36.47 -31.67
C GLY A 530 16.98 36.40 -30.14
N LYS A 531 17.23 35.21 -29.57
CA LYS A 531 17.49 35.00 -28.14
C LYS A 531 18.96 35.23 -27.79
N LEU A 532 19.25 35.40 -26.49
CA LEU A 532 20.64 35.49 -25.99
C LEU A 532 21.35 34.16 -26.21
N ILE A 533 22.55 34.17 -26.79
CA ILE A 533 23.34 32.95 -27.02
C ILE A 533 24.58 33.00 -26.14
N ARG A 534 24.74 31.98 -25.29
CA ARG A 534 25.94 31.72 -24.50
C ARG A 534 26.60 30.45 -25.01
N VAL A 535 27.92 30.48 -25.18
CA VAL A 535 28.71 29.26 -25.36
C VAL A 535 29.46 29.02 -24.05
N SER A 536 29.23 27.89 -23.41
CA SER A 536 29.93 27.52 -22.18
C SER A 536 30.56 26.16 -22.31
N ASP A 537 31.38 25.80 -21.32
CA ASP A 537 32.17 24.56 -21.32
C ASP A 537 32.88 24.32 -22.66
N LEU A 538 33.28 25.39 -23.37
CA LEU A 538 33.87 25.30 -24.70
C LEU A 538 35.18 24.55 -24.57
N SER A 539 35.22 23.34 -25.12
CA SER A 539 36.40 22.48 -25.10
C SER A 539 36.89 22.20 -26.51
N MET A 540 38.19 21.95 -26.64
CA MET A 540 38.81 21.56 -27.90
C MET A 540 39.57 20.26 -27.69
N MET A 541 39.27 19.25 -28.50
CA MET A 541 40.05 18.03 -28.60
C MET A 541 40.60 17.90 -30.02
N VAL A 542 41.71 17.18 -30.17
CA VAL A 542 42.35 16.92 -31.46
C VAL A 542 42.17 15.46 -31.82
N GLU A 543 41.63 15.22 -33.00
CA GLU A 543 41.37 13.90 -33.58
C GLU A 543 42.38 13.61 -34.69
N GLU A 544 42.96 12.42 -34.65
CA GLU A 544 43.90 11.91 -35.65
C GLU A 544 43.17 11.34 -36.88
N LEU A 545 43.90 11.07 -37.98
CA LEU A 545 43.32 10.53 -39.22
C LEU A 545 42.54 9.21 -39.06
N ASP A 546 42.78 8.46 -37.99
CA ASP A 546 42.07 7.20 -37.69
C ASP A 546 40.84 7.40 -36.80
N GLY A 547 40.49 8.65 -36.46
CA GLY A 547 39.37 9.02 -35.60
C GLY A 547 39.67 8.95 -34.09
N ASN A 548 40.90 8.63 -33.68
CA ASN A 548 41.26 8.61 -32.26
C ASN A 548 41.69 10.00 -31.75
N PHE A 549 41.34 10.32 -30.51
CA PHE A 549 41.82 11.55 -29.88
C PHE A 549 43.29 11.45 -29.47
N ILE A 550 44.03 12.54 -29.69
CA ILE A 550 45.44 12.66 -29.33
C ILE A 550 45.55 13.22 -27.90
N ALA A 551 46.28 12.53 -27.03
CA ALA A 551 46.55 13.01 -25.68
C ALA A 551 47.47 14.24 -25.69
N ILE A 552 47.30 15.14 -24.71
CA ILE A 552 48.02 16.42 -24.64
C ILE A 552 49.55 16.28 -24.73
N ASN A 553 50.12 15.29 -24.04
CA ASN A 553 51.56 15.01 -24.06
C ASN A 553 52.09 14.44 -25.39
N LYS A 554 51.21 14.16 -26.35
CA LYS A 554 51.56 13.66 -27.68
C LYS A 554 51.25 14.66 -28.79
N LEU A 555 50.60 15.79 -28.49
CA LEU A 555 50.32 16.82 -29.47
C LEU A 555 51.61 17.49 -29.94
N THR A 556 51.78 17.60 -31.25
CA THR A 556 52.85 18.40 -31.86
C THR A 556 52.50 19.89 -31.82
N GLU A 557 53.50 20.76 -32.03
CA GLU A 557 53.28 22.20 -32.19
C GLU A 557 52.32 22.51 -33.35
N GLU A 558 52.40 21.74 -34.45
CA GLU A 558 51.51 21.88 -35.61
C GLU A 558 50.06 21.51 -35.26
N ASP A 559 49.84 20.41 -34.52
CA ASP A 559 48.50 20.01 -34.08
C ASP A 559 47.88 21.10 -33.18
N ARG A 560 48.68 21.68 -32.28
CA ARG A 560 48.27 22.75 -31.36
C ARG A 560 47.91 24.02 -32.12
N ALA A 561 48.75 24.46 -33.05
CA ALA A 561 48.52 25.65 -33.86
C ALA A 561 47.27 25.52 -34.74
N ALA A 562 47.02 24.33 -35.32
CA ALA A 562 45.84 24.09 -36.13
C ALA A 562 44.55 24.07 -35.30
N ALA A 563 44.57 23.41 -34.15
CA ALA A 563 43.44 23.42 -33.21
C ALA A 563 43.17 24.84 -32.65
N ALA A 564 44.21 25.62 -32.37
CA ALA A 564 44.09 27.02 -31.97
C ALA A 564 43.47 27.89 -33.07
N SER A 565 43.86 27.68 -34.32
CA SER A 565 43.25 28.36 -35.47
C SER A 565 41.77 28.01 -35.62
N TYR A 566 41.41 26.76 -35.34
CA TYR A 566 39.99 26.35 -35.33
C TYR A 566 39.21 26.97 -34.16
N MET A 567 39.80 27.08 -32.97
CA MET A 567 39.21 27.83 -31.85
C MET A 567 38.93 29.29 -32.24
N ALA A 568 39.90 29.95 -32.88
CA ALA A 568 39.73 31.32 -33.38
C ALA A 568 38.54 31.41 -34.35
N PHE A 569 38.44 30.47 -35.30
CA PHE A 569 37.32 30.37 -36.24
C PHE A 569 35.97 30.24 -35.51
N ILE A 570 35.84 29.35 -34.53
CA ILE A 570 34.58 29.16 -33.77
C ILE A 570 34.16 30.48 -33.10
N MET A 571 35.10 31.15 -32.43
CA MET A 571 34.83 32.41 -31.73
C MET A 571 34.45 33.55 -32.70
N GLN A 572 35.12 33.63 -33.85
CA GLN A 572 34.81 34.60 -34.90
C GLN A 572 33.44 34.34 -35.53
N GLU A 573 33.10 33.08 -35.82
CA GLU A 573 31.79 32.71 -36.36
C GLU A 573 30.67 33.04 -35.37
N TYR A 574 30.85 32.76 -34.08
CA TYR A 574 29.92 33.19 -33.04
C TYR A 574 29.70 34.72 -33.10
N ARG A 575 30.78 35.51 -33.19
CA ARG A 575 30.68 36.98 -33.26
C ARG A 575 30.06 37.49 -34.56
N ARG A 576 30.25 36.76 -35.66
CA ARG A 576 29.76 37.12 -37.00
C ARG A 576 28.28 36.80 -37.17
N LEU A 577 27.83 35.65 -36.68
CA LEU A 577 26.49 35.11 -36.92
C LEU A 577 25.49 35.47 -35.82
N ILE A 578 25.95 35.61 -34.57
CA ILE A 578 25.08 36.03 -33.47
C ILE A 578 25.07 37.56 -33.41
N PRO A 579 23.90 38.24 -33.42
CA PRO A 579 23.84 39.70 -33.30
C PRO A 579 24.54 40.19 -32.03
N ALA A 580 25.22 41.34 -32.08
CA ALA A 580 26.07 41.82 -31.00
C ALA A 580 25.35 41.99 -29.65
N ASP A 581 24.08 42.42 -29.65
CA ASP A 581 23.24 42.53 -28.44
C ASP A 581 22.69 41.19 -27.94
N LYS A 582 22.90 40.11 -28.70
CA LYS A 582 22.53 38.73 -28.36
C LYS A 582 23.73 37.87 -27.96
N GLN A 583 24.95 38.38 -28.07
CA GLN A 583 26.15 37.67 -27.67
C GLN A 583 26.30 37.70 -26.13
N TYR A 584 25.82 36.67 -25.44
CA TYR A 584 25.87 36.61 -23.97
C TYR A 584 27.27 36.30 -23.43
N GLY A 585 28.07 35.54 -24.19
CA GLY A 585 29.49 35.34 -23.93
C GLY A 585 29.97 33.90 -24.10
N ILE A 586 31.28 33.74 -24.03
CA ILE A 586 32.00 32.46 -24.20
C ILE A 586 32.71 32.11 -22.89
N SER A 587 32.66 30.85 -22.48
CA SER A 587 33.44 30.32 -21.34
C SER A 587 34.11 29.01 -21.72
N ILE A 588 35.43 28.93 -21.49
CA ILE A 588 36.26 27.77 -21.82
C ILE A 588 36.15 26.71 -20.71
N SER A 589 36.15 25.43 -21.09
CA SER A 589 35.97 24.26 -20.21
C SER A 589 37.05 24.11 -19.13
N GLY A 590 38.26 24.61 -19.38
CA GLY A 590 39.38 24.46 -18.48
C GLY A 590 40.41 25.58 -18.62
N ILE A 591 41.12 25.85 -17.53
CA ILE A 591 42.22 26.82 -17.50
C ILE A 591 43.51 26.11 -17.92
N THR A 592 43.86 25.01 -17.26
CA THR A 592 45.12 24.29 -17.49
C THR A 592 44.89 22.93 -18.12
N GLU A 593 45.86 22.50 -18.90
CA GLU A 593 45.94 21.14 -19.43
C GLU A 593 46.17 20.10 -18.32
N THR A 594 45.67 18.89 -18.56
CA THR A 594 46.11 17.69 -17.84
C THR A 594 47.04 16.91 -18.76
N ASN A 595 48.25 16.58 -18.29
CA ASN A 595 49.31 16.00 -19.12
C ASN A 595 48.88 14.74 -19.91
N THR A 596 48.05 13.88 -19.31
CA THR A 596 47.49 12.67 -19.95
C THR A 596 46.03 12.83 -20.39
N GLY A 597 45.49 14.05 -20.34
CA GLY A 597 44.14 14.36 -20.81
C GLY A 597 44.10 14.58 -22.32
N TYR A 598 42.93 14.99 -22.81
CA TYR A 598 42.67 15.23 -24.24
C TYR A 598 42.20 16.66 -24.53
N LYS A 599 41.73 17.41 -23.51
CA LYS A 599 41.24 18.77 -23.66
C LYS A 599 42.40 19.75 -23.73
N LEU A 600 42.53 20.42 -24.88
CA LEU A 600 43.51 21.48 -25.12
C LEU A 600 43.04 22.77 -24.45
N CYS A 601 43.84 23.26 -23.51
CA CYS A 601 43.55 24.45 -22.71
C CYS A 601 44.53 25.60 -23.02
N PRO A 602 44.17 26.86 -22.74
CA PRO A 602 45.04 28.01 -22.97
C PRO A 602 46.35 28.03 -22.16
N TRP A 603 46.40 27.27 -21.06
CA TRP A 603 47.61 27.11 -20.26
C TRP A 603 48.03 25.65 -20.17
N THR A 604 49.33 25.40 -20.20
CA THR A 604 49.90 24.08 -19.93
C THR A 604 49.71 23.70 -18.46
N SER A 605 50.06 22.45 -18.09
CA SER A 605 50.03 22.01 -16.68
C SER A 605 50.91 22.85 -15.75
N ASP A 606 51.95 23.50 -16.29
CA ASP A 606 52.85 24.39 -15.55
C ASP A 606 52.41 25.87 -15.61
N TYR A 607 51.17 26.14 -16.05
CA TYR A 607 50.60 27.49 -16.18
C TYR A 607 51.33 28.40 -17.19
N ASN A 608 52.06 27.82 -18.14
CA ASN A 608 52.61 28.58 -19.27
C ASN A 608 51.56 28.73 -20.36
N ARG A 609 51.52 29.90 -21.03
CA ARG A 609 50.67 30.08 -22.22
C ARG A 609 51.16 29.17 -23.34
N ASN A 610 50.22 28.65 -24.13
CA ASN A 610 50.49 27.89 -25.36
C ASN A 610 49.70 28.48 -26.55
N GLU A 611 49.76 27.82 -27.71
CA GLU A 611 49.11 28.26 -28.95
C GLU A 611 47.59 28.42 -28.81
N MET A 612 46.94 27.64 -27.94
CA MET A 612 45.49 27.77 -27.71
C MET A 612 45.13 29.12 -27.09
N TYR A 613 46.00 29.69 -26.24
CA TYR A 613 45.82 31.07 -25.75
C TYR A 613 45.84 32.07 -26.91
N GLU A 614 46.76 31.91 -27.86
CA GLU A 614 46.84 32.78 -29.04
C GLU A 614 45.58 32.64 -29.92
N GLY A 615 45.12 31.41 -30.17
CA GLY A 615 43.88 31.15 -30.89
C GLY A 615 42.66 31.83 -30.25
N ILE A 616 42.57 31.81 -28.92
CA ILE A 616 41.50 32.52 -28.19
C ILE A 616 41.62 34.04 -28.37
N VAL A 617 42.82 34.60 -28.27
CA VAL A 617 43.05 36.05 -28.48
C VAL A 617 42.70 36.46 -29.90
N ASP A 618 43.08 35.66 -30.90
CA ASP A 618 42.77 35.91 -32.30
C ASP A 618 41.27 35.76 -32.60
N GLY A 619 40.59 34.84 -31.91
CA GLY A 619 39.14 34.69 -31.97
C GLY A 619 38.35 35.91 -31.46
N LEU A 620 38.98 36.74 -30.61
CA LEU A 620 38.38 37.96 -30.04
C LEU A 620 38.61 39.22 -30.89
N LYS A 621 39.53 39.17 -31.86
CA LYS A 621 39.71 40.24 -32.85
C LYS A 621 38.50 40.24 -33.78
#